data_AF-A0A6H0A2X8-F1
#
_entry.id   AF-A0A6H0A2X8-F1
#
_cell.length_a   1.000
_cell.length_b   1.000
_cell.length_c   1.000
_cell.angle_alpha   90.00
_cell.angle_beta   90.00
_cell.angle_gamma   90.00
#
_symmetry.space_group_name_H-M   'P 1'
#
loop_
_entity.id
_entity.type
_entity.pdbx_description
1 polymer ?
#
loop_
_entity_poly.entity_id
_entity_poly.type
_entity_poly.pdbx_seq_one_letter_code
_entity_poly.pdbx_strand_id
1 'polypeptide(L)' 'MVESFLQDGKQSDSFPLEYGQSVTDECISWQQTEQLLSTLAAQL' A
#
# COMPACT_ATOMS: atom_id res chain seq x y z
N MET A 1 -13.24 -0.52 0.28
CA MET A 1 -12.17 -0.11 1.21
C MET A 1 -10.92 -0.89 0.82
N VAL A 2 -9.77 -0.23 0.74
CA VAL A 2 -8.48 -0.84 0.36
C VAL A 2 -7.41 -0.31 1.31
N GLU A 3 -6.52 -1.19 1.75
CA GLU A 3 -5.34 -0.83 2.54
C GLU A 3 -4.13 -0.66 1.61
N SER A 4 -3.48 0.49 1.71
CA SER A 4 -2.38 0.88 0.84
C SER A 4 -1.29 1.58 1.63
N PHE A 5 -0.06 1.45 1.17
CA PHE A 5 1.09 2.14 1.73
C PHE A 5 2.09 2.48 0.62
N LEU A 6 3.25 3.04 0.94
CA LEU A 6 4.19 3.45 -0.11
C LEU A 6 4.77 2.24 -0.84
N GLN A 7 5.30 1.28 -0.07
CA GLN A 7 5.76 -0.04 -0.50
C GLN A 7 4.63 -1.06 -0.34
N ASP A 8 4.67 -2.08 -1.19
CA ASP A 8 3.79 -3.24 -1.08
C ASP A 8 4.21 -4.16 0.09
N GLY A 9 3.32 -5.08 0.44
CA GLY A 9 3.60 -6.10 1.42
C GLY A 9 3.43 -5.61 2.86
N LYS A 10 4.16 -6.29 3.75
CA LYS A 10 4.33 -5.92 5.15
C LYS A 10 5.71 -6.32 5.66
N GLN A 11 6.13 -5.70 6.75
CA GLN A 11 7.34 -6.01 7.51
C GLN A 11 7.00 -6.36 8.96
N SER A 12 7.97 -6.94 9.67
CA SER A 12 7.90 -7.08 11.12
C SER A 12 8.16 -5.73 11.80
N ASP A 13 7.72 -5.57 13.04
CA ASP A 13 7.95 -4.38 13.88
C ASP A 13 9.37 -4.30 14.46
N SER A 14 10.33 -4.97 13.83
CA SER A 14 11.71 -5.09 14.29
C SER A 14 12.65 -4.17 13.51
N PHE A 15 13.52 -3.45 14.22
CA PHE A 15 14.45 -2.50 13.58
C PHE A 15 15.62 -3.20 12.87
N PRO A 16 16.13 -2.64 11.76
CA PRO A 16 15.67 -1.40 11.11
C PRO A 16 14.39 -1.60 10.28
N LEU A 17 13.49 -0.60 10.32
CA LEU A 17 12.27 -0.62 9.53
C LEU A 17 12.51 -0.05 8.12
N GLU A 18 11.87 -0.66 7.14
CA GLU A 18 11.75 -0.12 5.80
C GLU A 18 10.74 1.03 5.80
N TYR A 19 11.17 2.21 5.35
CA TYR A 19 10.30 3.37 5.28
C TYR A 19 9.16 3.12 4.29
N GLY A 20 7.94 3.30 4.76
CA GLY A 20 6.78 3.19 3.90
C GLY A 20 6.34 1.76 3.61
N GLN A 21 6.73 0.76 4.43
CA GLN A 21 6.13 -0.59 4.44
C GLN A 21 5.30 -0.83 5.71
N SER A 22 4.13 -1.46 5.59
CA SER A 22 3.20 -1.68 6.71
C SER A 22 3.79 -2.64 7.76
N VAL A 23 3.58 -2.39 9.06
CA VAL A 23 4.01 -3.31 10.16
C VAL A 23 2.87 -4.23 10.64
N THR A 24 1.67 -4.10 10.08
CA THR A 24 0.48 -4.88 10.47
C THR A 24 0.03 -5.78 9.34
N ASP A 25 -0.95 -5.32 8.57
CA ASP A 25 -1.55 -6.05 7.45
C ASP A 25 -0.84 -5.69 6.15
N GLU A 26 -0.95 -6.59 5.18
CA GLU A 26 -0.33 -6.45 3.87
C GLU A 26 -1.06 -5.38 3.04
N CYS A 27 -0.30 -4.41 2.55
CA CYS A 27 -0.82 -3.30 1.75
C CYS A 27 -0.38 -3.42 0.29
N ILE A 28 -1.17 -2.84 -0.62
CA ILE A 28 -0.68 -2.56 -1.99
C ILE A 28 0.20 -1.30 -1.99
N SER A 29 1.11 -1.21 -2.97
CA SER A 29 1.99 -0.04 -3.11
C SER A 29 1.26 1.21 -3.60
N TRP A 30 1.92 2.36 -3.52
CA TRP A 30 1.39 3.62 -4.02
C TRP A 30 1.10 3.56 -5.53
N GLN A 31 1.98 2.95 -6.32
CA GLN A 31 1.80 2.79 -7.76
C GLN A 31 0.52 2.00 -8.09
N GLN A 32 0.25 0.92 -7.36
CA GLN A 32 -0.97 0.13 -7.52
C GLN A 32 -2.20 0.91 -7.07
N THR A 33 -2.06 1.73 -6.03
CA THR A 33 -3.13 2.59 -5.50
C THR A 33 -3.55 3.65 -6.51
N GLU A 34 -2.61 4.37 -7.12
CA GLU A 34 -2.90 5.35 -8.16
C GLU A 34 -3.64 4.73 -9.36
N GLN A 35 -3.19 3.55 -9.79
CA GLN A 35 -3.83 2.82 -10.89
C GLN A 35 -5.25 2.40 -10.52
N LEU A 36 -5.46 1.87 -9.31
CA LEU A 36 -6.78 1.48 -8.83
C LEU A 36 -7.73 2.67 -8.73
N LEU A 37 -7.29 3.77 -8.10
CA LEU A 37 -8.10 4.98 -7.95
C LEU A 37 -8.48 5.57 -9.32
N SER A 38 -7.54 5.63 -10.26
CA SER A 38 -7.81 6.09 -11.63
C SER A 38 -8.84 5.19 -12.34
N THR A 39 -8.72 3.87 -12.16
CA THR A 39 -9.65 2.90 -12.73
C THR A 39 -11.07 3.05 -12.16
N LEU A 40 -11.18 3.24 -10.84
CA LEU A 40 -12.46 3.42 -10.17
C LEU A 40 -13.11 4.76 -10.55
N ALA A 41 -12.32 5.84 -10.64
CA ALA A 41 -12.81 7.14 -11.07
C ALA A 41 -13.34 7.11 -12.51
N ALA A 42 -12.74 6.31 -13.39
CA ALA A 42 -13.20 6.13 -14.78
C ALA A 42 -14.49 5.29 -14.92
N GLN A 43 -14.96 4.64 -13.84
CA GLN A 43 -16.20 3.85 -13.83
C GLN A 43 -17.40 4.61 -13.24
N LEU A 44 -17.23 5.89 -12.93
CA LEU A 44 -18.29 6.81 -12.46
C LEU A 44 -18.91 7.55 -13.65
#